data_AF-A0A7J8LLZ1-F1
#
_entry.id   AF-A0A7J8LLZ1-F1
#
_cell.length_a   1.000
_cell.length_b   1.000
_cell.length_c   1.000
_cell.angle_alpha   90.00
_cell.angle_beta   90.00
_cell.angle_gamma   90.00
#
_symmetry.space_group_name_H-M   'P 1'
#
loop_
_entity.id
_entity.type
_entity.pdbx_description
1 polymer ?
#
loop_
_entity_poly.entity_id
_entity_poly.type
_entity_poly.pdbx_seq_one_letter_code
_entity_poly.pdbx_strand_id
1 'polypeptide(L)' 'MNAPDRYERFVVPEGTKKVSYERDTKIINAATFTIEREDHTIGNILRMYASYDIRPLSNFVSFCLFLLD' A
#
# COMPACT_ATOMS: atom_id res chain seq x y z
N MET A 1 -9.48 28.67 -6.02
CA MET A 1 -8.80 28.24 -4.78
C MET A 1 -9.45 26.93 -4.36
N ASN A 2 -8.93 25.80 -4.85
CA ASN A 2 -9.42 24.43 -4.57
C ASN A 2 -8.22 23.46 -4.54
N ALA A 3 -7.05 23.98 -4.20
CA ALA A 3 -5.85 23.17 -4.12
C ALA A 3 -5.82 22.53 -2.73
N PRO A 4 -5.70 21.19 -2.64
CA PRO A 4 -5.54 20.52 -1.37
C PRO A 4 -4.24 20.98 -0.69
N ASP A 5 -4.22 20.94 0.64
CA ASP A 5 -3.05 21.35 1.39
C ASP A 5 -1.89 20.37 1.14
N ARG A 6 -0.67 20.89 1.00
CA ARG A 6 0.51 20.05 0.74
C ARG A 6 0.77 19.08 1.86
N TYR A 7 0.37 19.43 3.09
CA TYR A 7 0.52 18.61 4.29
C TYR A 7 -0.32 17.34 4.24
N GLU A 8 -1.45 17.34 3.55
CA GLU A 8 -2.31 16.16 3.42
C GLU A 8 -1.62 15.02 2.66
N ARG A 9 -0.55 15.28 1.91
CA ARG A 9 0.13 14.25 1.11
C ARG A 9 0.94 13.26 1.92
N PHE A 10 1.43 13.67 3.09
CA PHE A 10 2.30 12.83 3.94
C PHE A 10 1.80 12.70 5.38
N VAL A 11 0.91 13.59 5.83
CA VAL A 11 0.31 13.49 7.17
C VAL A 11 -0.94 12.62 7.09
N VAL A 12 -0.95 11.54 7.89
CA VAL A 12 -2.14 10.72 8.05
C VAL A 12 -3.12 11.45 8.99
N PRO A 13 -4.38 11.64 8.58
CA PRO A 13 -5.38 12.27 9.44
C PRO A 13 -5.67 11.42 10.68
N GLU A 14 -6.05 12.09 11.77
CA GLU A 14 -6.38 11.44 13.03
C GLU A 14 -7.56 10.48 12.84
N GLY A 15 -7.39 9.21 13.24
CA GLY A 15 -8.38 8.15 13.08
C GLY A 15 -8.14 7.19 11.90
N THR A 16 -7.26 7.54 10.96
CA THR A 16 -6.90 6.63 9.85
C THR A 16 -5.64 5.83 10.19
N LYS A 17 -5.66 4.53 9.91
CA LYS A 17 -4.48 3.66 10.07
C LYS A 17 -3.54 3.88 8.90
N LYS A 18 -2.25 4.09 9.20
CA LYS A 18 -1.20 4.22 8.17
C LYS A 18 -1.10 2.98 7.27
N VAL A 19 -1.26 1.80 7.85
CA VAL A 19 -1.27 0.53 7.14
C VAL A 19 -2.52 -0.24 7.52
N SER A 20 -3.30 -0.66 6.53
CA SER A 20 -4.40 -1.60 6.70
C SER A 20 -4.02 -2.96 6.10
N TYR A 21 -4.61 -4.01 6.65
CA TYR A 21 -4.40 -5.39 6.21
C TYR A 21 -5.75 -6.05 6.01
N GLU A 22 -5.97 -6.58 4.82
CA GLU A 22 -7.16 -7.34 4.47
C GLU A 22 -6.74 -8.68 3.87
N ARG A 23 -7.17 -9.77 4.50
CA ARG A 23 -6.82 -11.12 4.05
C ARG A 23 -7.73 -11.50 2.88
N ASP A 24 -7.14 -11.99 1.79
CA ASP A 24 -7.91 -12.45 0.64
C ASP A 24 -8.55 -13.80 0.98
N THR A 25 -9.86 -13.92 0.77
CA THR A 25 -10.61 -15.15 1.01
C THR A 25 -10.65 -16.07 -0.22
N LYS A 26 -10.25 -15.59 -1.39
CA LYS A 26 -10.26 -16.32 -2.67
C LYS A 26 -8.94 -17.05 -2.91
N ILE A 27 -7.83 -16.50 -2.43
CA ILE A 27 -6.49 -17.06 -2.63
C ILE A 27 -5.88 -17.42 -1.27
N ILE A 28 -5.42 -18.67 -1.14
CA ILE A 28 -4.79 -19.16 0.08
C ILE A 28 -3.48 -18.40 0.31
N ASN A 29 -3.30 -17.89 1.53
CA ASN A 29 -2.14 -17.12 1.99
C ASN A 29 -1.95 -15.74 1.32
N ALA A 30 -2.93 -15.24 0.58
CA ALA A 30 -2.89 -13.89 0.03
C ALA A 30 -3.51 -12.85 0.96
N ALA A 31 -3.03 -11.61 0.87
CA ALA A 31 -3.58 -10.48 1.57
C ALA A 31 -3.22 -9.17 0.89
N THR A 32 -4.16 -8.23 0.92
CA THR A 32 -3.97 -6.87 0.43
C THR A 32 -3.55 -5.96 1.58
N PHE A 33 -2.51 -5.17 1.33
CA PHE A 33 -2.07 -4.11 2.24
C PHE A 33 -2.35 -2.76 1.60
N THR A 34 -3.04 -1.86 2.30
CA THR A 34 -3.19 -0.48 1.89
C THR A 34 -2.30 0.38 2.76
N ILE A 35 -1.44 1.18 2.12
CA ILE A 35 -0.52 2.09 2.80
C ILE A 35 -0.96 3.51 2.48
N GLU A 36 -1.41 4.22 3.51
CA GLU A 36 -1.95 5.57 3.39
C GLU A 36 -0.84 6.61 3.30
N ARG A 37 -1.01 7.61 2.43
CA ARG A 37 -0.09 8.75 2.30
C ARG A 37 1.36 8.34 2.05
N GLU A 38 1.55 7.37 1.17
CA GLU A 38 2.87 6.99 0.63
C GLU A 38 2.83 7.00 -0.89
N ASP A 39 3.99 7.16 -1.51
CA ASP A 39 4.16 7.29 -2.94
C ASP A 39 4.91 6.09 -3.57
N HIS A 40 5.13 6.18 -4.88
CA HIS A 40 5.67 5.09 -5.68
C HIS A 40 7.06 4.66 -5.20
N THR A 41 7.77 5.54 -4.48
CA THR A 41 9.10 5.25 -3.95
C THR A 41 9.06 4.07 -3.01
N ILE A 42 8.18 4.09 -2.00
CA ILE A 42 8.02 2.97 -1.06
C ILE A 42 7.35 1.78 -1.73
N GLY A 43 6.38 2.02 -2.61
CA GLY A 43 5.71 0.94 -3.31
C GLY A 43 6.64 0.08 -4.17
N ASN A 44 7.54 0.73 -4.91
CA ASN A 44 8.51 0.02 -5.73
C ASN A 44 9.55 -0.73 -4.88
N ILE A 45 10.00 -0.13 -3.78
CA ILE A 45 10.92 -0.78 -2.83
C ILE A 45 10.29 -2.05 -2.26
N LEU A 46 9.06 -1.97 -1.74
CA LEU A 46 8.36 -3.11 -1.16
C LEU A 46 8.13 -4.22 -2.19
N ARG A 47 7.79 -3.85 -3.43
CA ARG A 47 7.67 -4.81 -4.54
C ARG A 47 8.98 -5.54 -4.81
N MET A 48 10.10 -4.82 -4.86
CA MET A 48 11.41 -5.43 -5.07
C MET A 48 11.75 -6.39 -3.93
N TYR A 49 11.71 -5.93 -2.67
CA TYR A 49 12.04 -6.76 -1.51
C TYR A 49 11.13 -7.99 -1.37
N ALA A 50 9.81 -7.84 -1.61
CA ALA A 50 8.88 -8.96 -1.56
C ALA A 50 9.13 -9.99 -2.67
N SER A 51 9.63 -9.56 -3.84
CA SER A 51 9.98 -10.46 -4.94
C SER A 51 11.33 -11.18 -4.73
N TYR A 52 12.22 -10.61 -3.92
CA TYR A 52 13.52 -11.21 -3.61
C TYR A 52 13.43 -12.38 -2.60
N ASP A 53 12.39 -12.43 -1.76
CA ASP A 53 12.22 -13.54 -0.82
C ASP A 53 11.71 -14.81 -1.55
N ILE A 54 12.47 -15.89 -1.46
CA ILE A 54 12.24 -17.20 -2.11
C ILE A 54 11.08 -17.99 -1.45
N ARG A 55 10.42 -17.45 -0.42
CA ARG A 55 9.22 -18.05 0.19
C ARG A 55 7.95 -17.26 -0.15
N PRO A 56 7.42 -17.37 -1.39
CA PRO A 56 6.20 -16.67 -1.76
C PRO A 56 4.99 -17.42 -1.21
N LEU A 57 4.65 -17.18 0.05
CA LEU A 57 3.33 -17.57 0.56
C LEU A 57 2.29 -16.46 0.35
N SER A 58 2.69 -15.20 0.22
CA SER A 58 1.74 -14.09 -0.02
C SER A 58 1.92 -13.50 -1.42
N ASN A 59 1.34 -14.19 -2.40
CA ASN A 59 1.14 -13.60 -3.72
C ASN A 59 0.10 -12.48 -3.61
N PHE A 60 0.35 -11.37 -4.29
CA PHE A 60 -0.48 -10.18 -4.40
C PHE A 60 -0.49 -9.22 -3.21
N VAL A 61 0.54 -8.36 -3.15
CA VAL A 61 0.31 -7.00 -2.66
C VAL A 61 -0.45 -6.27 -3.77
N SER A 62 -1.79 -6.32 -3.73
CA SER A 62 -2.62 -5.51 -4.63
C SER A 62 -2.42 -4.05 -4.23
N PHE A 63 -1.50 -3.39 -4.91
CA PHE A 63 -1.20 -1.96 -4.83
C PHE A 63 -2.36 -1.16 -5.46
N CYS A 64 -3.56 -1.31 -4.92
CA CYS A 64 -4.76 -0.58 -5.34
C CYS A 64 -4.75 0.82 -4.71
N LEU A 65 -3.70 1.61 -4.97
CA LEU A 65 -3.69 3.04 -4.71
C LEU A 65 -2.65 3.79 -5.58
N PHE A 66 -2.31 3.25 -6.75
CA PHE A 66 -1.27 3.81 -7.63
C PHE A 66 -1.73 3.97 -9.08
N LEU A 67 -2.95 4.47 -9.25
CA LEU A 67 -3.50 4.79 -10.57
C LEU A 67 -4.24 6.14 -10.55
N LEU A 68 -3.69 7.09 -9.79
CA LEU A 68 -4.07 8.50 -9.78
C LEU A 68 -2.79 9.34 -9.56
N ASP A 69 -1.78 9.09 -10.40
CA ASP A 69 -1.06 10.18 -11.05
C ASP A 69 -1.78 10.45 -12.39
#